data_AF-A0A970A6I6-F1
#
_entry.id   AF-A0A970A6I6-F1
#
_cell.length_a   1.000
_cell.length_b   1.000
_cell.length_c   1.000
_cell.angle_alpha   90.00
_cell.angle_beta   90.00
_cell.angle_gamma   90.00
#
_symmetry.space_group_name_H-M   'P 1'
#
loop_
_entity.id
_entity.type
_entity.pdbx_description
1 polymer ?
#
loop_
_entity_poly.entity_id
_entity_poly.type
_entity_poly.pdbx_seq_one_letter_code
_entity_poly.pdbx_strand_id
1 'polypeptide(L)'
;MWPRWLRMGSGLWVALDSAKNRNFNFFWVLTILFLGPLLLPLYIAFRPPLKGERKSRCFLWNLLTASEKVFSGFFVMAAISASMKNFLLKNKGEHPNVTSKRKAATLFGLLTISFFLLVEKIFFFSVRKHVEKNILKF
;
A
#
# COMPACT_ATOMS: atom_id res chain seq x y z
N MET A 1 -17.97 -1.02 -3.31
CA MET A 1 -17.97 -1.02 -1.82
C MET A 1 -16.73 -1.75 -1.33
N TRP A 2 -15.88 -1.13 -0.50
CA TRP A 2 -14.67 -1.79 0.02
C TRP A 2 -15.02 -2.95 0.97
N PRO A 3 -14.20 -4.02 1.04
CA PRO A 3 -14.45 -5.11 1.98
C PRO A 3 -14.47 -4.64 3.45
N ARG A 4 -15.38 -5.18 4.28
CA ARG A 4 -15.54 -4.75 5.69
C ARG A 4 -14.24 -4.91 6.49
N TRP A 5 -13.55 -6.02 6.31
CA TRP A 5 -12.27 -6.32 6.98
C TRP A 5 -11.19 -5.27 6.63
N LEU A 6 -11.16 -4.81 5.38
CA LEU A 6 -10.18 -3.85 4.91
C LEU A 6 -10.46 -2.43 5.47
N ARG A 7 -11.73 -2.07 5.64
CA ARG A 7 -12.14 -0.83 6.33
C ARG A 7 -11.82 -0.86 7.81
N MET A 8 -12.10 -1.97 8.48
CA MET A 8 -11.75 -2.15 9.90
C MET A 8 -10.23 -2.13 10.10
N GLY A 9 -9.47 -2.85 9.27
CA GLY A 9 -8.02 -2.90 9.37
C GLY A 9 -7.37 -1.54 9.12
N SER A 10 -7.81 -0.81 8.09
CA SER A 10 -7.32 0.55 7.82
C SER A 10 -7.73 1.54 8.92
N GLY A 11 -8.96 1.49 9.41
CA GLY A 11 -9.43 2.32 10.53
C GLY A 11 -8.65 2.05 11.82
N LEU A 12 -8.38 0.78 12.15
CA LEU A 12 -7.56 0.40 13.31
C LEU A 12 -6.12 0.91 13.16
N TRP A 13 -5.54 0.78 11.96
CA TRP A 13 -4.21 1.30 11.68
C TRP A 13 -4.12 2.82 11.89
N VAL A 14 -5.12 3.56 11.41
CA VAL A 14 -5.23 5.02 11.60
C VAL A 14 -5.38 5.36 13.08
N ALA A 15 -6.18 4.60 13.83
CA ALA A 15 -6.34 4.79 15.27
C ALA A 15 -5.00 4.61 16.01
N LEU A 16 -4.26 3.56 15.68
CA LEU A 16 -2.92 3.31 16.24
C LEU A 16 -1.90 4.39 15.84
N ASP A 17 -1.93 4.83 14.59
CA ASP A 17 -1.06 5.89 14.09
C ASP A 17 -1.36 7.24 14.75
N SER A 18 -2.64 7.56 14.94
CA SER A 18 -3.07 8.77 15.63
C SER A 18 -2.69 8.75 17.11
N ALA A 19 -2.79 7.58 17.77
CA ALA A 19 -2.36 7.41 19.15
C ALA A 19 -0.85 7.68 19.34
N LYS A 20 -0.01 7.27 18.36
CA LYS A 20 1.44 7.57 18.39
C LYS A 20 1.74 9.07 18.30
N ASN A 21 0.87 9.84 17.66
CA ASN A 21 0.99 11.29 17.53
C ASN A 21 0.42 12.07 18.74
N ARG A 22 0.02 11.39 19.82
CA ARG A 22 -0.63 11.97 21.02
C ARG A 22 -1.88 12.81 20.72
N ASN A 23 -2.44 12.69 19.53
CA ASN A 23 -3.64 13.38 19.11
C ASN A 23 -4.53 12.37 18.40
N PHE A 24 -5.49 11.80 19.14
CA PHE A 24 -6.37 10.77 18.61
C PHE A 24 -7.46 11.42 17.76
N ASN A 25 -7.31 11.35 16.44
CA ASN A 25 -8.24 11.95 15.49
C ASN A 25 -9.35 10.96 15.15
N PHE A 26 -10.39 10.91 15.99
CA PHE A 26 -11.61 10.14 15.74
C PHE A 26 -12.22 10.43 14.36
N PHE A 27 -12.16 11.69 13.91
CA PHE A 27 -12.64 12.11 12.59
C PHE A 27 -12.04 11.26 11.45
N TRP A 28 -10.72 11.09 11.44
CA TRP A 28 -10.04 10.33 10.38
C TRP A 28 -10.30 8.83 10.48
N VAL A 29 -10.41 8.29 11.69
CA VAL A 29 -10.78 6.88 11.92
C VAL A 29 -12.17 6.59 11.36
N LEU A 30 -13.17 7.39 11.71
CA LEU A 30 -14.55 7.27 11.21
C LEU A 30 -14.61 7.45 9.70
N THR A 31 -13.94 8.47 9.18
CA THR A 31 -13.87 8.76 7.74
C THR A 31 -13.34 7.56 6.95
N ILE A 32 -12.25 6.94 7.41
CA ILE A 32 -11.66 5.78 6.72
C ILE A 32 -12.52 4.52 6.90
N LEU A 33 -13.22 4.39 8.01
CA LEU A 33 -14.12 3.26 8.26
C LEU A 33 -15.38 3.30 7.37
N PHE A 34 -15.92 4.50 7.12
CA PHE A 34 -17.11 4.71 6.29
C PHE A 34 -16.79 4.84 4.80
N LEU A 35 -15.92 5.78 4.42
CA LEU A 35 -15.59 6.07 3.02
C LEU A 35 -14.53 5.12 2.46
N GLY A 36 -13.78 4.46 3.34
CA GLY A 36 -12.82 3.44 2.99
C GLY A 36 -11.36 3.93 2.94
N PRO A 37 -10.44 3.02 2.61
CA PRO A 37 -9.00 3.26 2.60
C PRO A 37 -8.53 4.27 1.54
N LEU A 38 -9.38 4.65 0.59
CA LEU A 38 -9.02 5.60 -0.46
C LEU A 38 -8.59 6.97 0.12
N LEU A 39 -9.00 7.27 1.35
CA LEU A 39 -8.66 8.49 2.08
C LEU A 39 -7.41 8.35 2.95
N LEU A 40 -6.77 7.17 3.00
CA LEU A 40 -5.48 6.98 3.68
C LEU A 40 -4.38 7.94 3.16
N PRO A 41 -4.22 8.16 1.84
CA PRO A 41 -3.22 9.10 1.35
C PRO A 41 -3.46 10.52 1.86
N LEU A 42 -4.73 10.93 1.91
CA LEU A 42 -5.15 12.22 2.46
C LEU A 42 -4.80 12.31 3.95
N TYR A 43 -5.16 11.29 4.73
CA TYR A 43 -4.79 11.24 6.15
C TYR A 43 -3.28 11.35 6.36
N ILE A 44 -2.49 10.58 5.62
CA ILE A 44 -1.02 10.58 5.71
C ILE A 44 -0.45 11.93 5.27
N ALA A 45 -1.06 12.60 4.28
CA ALA A 45 -0.66 13.94 3.87
C ALA A 45 -0.94 14.99 4.96
N PHE A 46 -2.09 14.93 5.63
CA PHE A 46 -2.54 15.89 6.65
C PHE A 46 -1.95 15.68 8.05
N ARG A 47 -1.64 14.43 8.45
CA ARG A 47 -1.14 14.16 9.81
C ARG A 47 0.18 14.91 10.10
N PRO A 48 0.53 15.24 11.35
CA PRO A 48 1.88 15.70 11.65
C PRO A 48 2.94 14.63 11.27
N PRO A 49 4.15 15.03 10.85
CA PRO A 49 5.22 14.08 10.57
C PRO A 49 5.60 13.29 11.82
N LEU A 50 5.76 11.98 11.69
CA LEU A 50 6.29 11.14 12.78
C LEU A 50 7.79 11.41 13.00
N LYS A 51 8.33 11.03 14.17
CA LYS A 51 9.77 11.15 14.44
C LYS A 51 10.58 10.42 13.35
N GLY A 52 11.42 11.16 12.63
CA GLY A 52 12.25 10.64 11.53
C GLY A 52 11.60 10.71 10.14
N GLU A 53 10.32 11.09 10.02
CA GLU A 53 9.70 11.34 8.71
C GLU A 53 10.05 12.75 8.22
N ARG A 54 10.63 12.85 7.01
CA ARG A 54 10.72 14.11 6.28
C ARG A 54 9.45 14.32 5.47
N LYS A 55 8.68 15.35 5.82
CA LYS A 55 7.60 15.89 4.97
C LYS A 55 8.10 17.08 4.18
N SER A 56 7.75 17.12 2.90
CA SER A 56 7.97 18.31 2.08
C SER A 56 7.03 19.43 2.50
N ARG A 57 7.40 20.69 2.27
CA ARG A 57 6.48 21.84 2.44
C ARG A 57 5.28 21.78 1.49
N CYS A 58 5.40 21.08 0.36
CA CYS A 58 4.31 20.98 -0.62
C CYS A 58 3.32 19.87 -0.23
N PHE A 59 2.07 20.24 0.06
CA PHE A 59 1.01 19.29 0.41
C PHE A 59 0.72 18.30 -0.73
N LEU A 60 0.62 18.79 -1.98
CA LEU A 60 0.38 17.95 -3.15
C LEU A 60 1.48 16.88 -3.32
N TRP A 61 2.73 17.25 -3.01
CA TRP A 61 3.85 16.32 -3.07
C TRP A 61 3.79 15.25 -1.97
N ASN A 62 3.42 15.65 -0.75
CA ASN A 62 3.18 14.70 0.33
C ASN A 62 2.00 13.77 0.03
N LEU A 63 0.97 14.26 -0.65
CA LEU A 63 -0.18 13.47 -1.07
C LEU A 63 0.20 12.44 -2.15
N LEU A 64 0.98 12.83 -3.16
CA LEU A 64 1.45 11.92 -4.20
C LEU A 64 2.32 10.79 -3.62
N THR A 65 3.29 11.16 -2.77
CA THR A 65 4.16 10.18 -2.10
C THR A 65 3.41 9.29 -1.12
N ALA A 66 2.39 9.81 -0.42
CA ALA A 66 1.51 8.98 0.40
C ALA A 66 0.65 8.04 -0.45
N SER A 67 0.15 8.51 -1.58
CA SER A 67 -0.66 7.72 -2.51
C SER A 67 0.13 6.55 -3.07
N GLU A 68 1.35 6.78 -3.55
CA GLU A 68 2.25 5.74 -4.05
C GLU A 68 2.49 4.63 -3.00
N LYS A 69 2.78 5.00 -1.75
CA LYS A 69 2.92 4.01 -0.65
C LYS A 69 1.65 3.21 -0.38
N VAL A 70 0.49 3.86 -0.37
CA VAL A 70 -0.79 3.20 -0.09
C VAL A 70 -1.18 2.27 -1.24
N PHE A 71 -1.08 2.73 -2.49
CA PHE A 71 -1.41 1.93 -3.66
C PHE A 71 -0.45 0.77 -3.88
N SER A 72 0.87 0.97 -3.70
CA SER A 72 1.84 -0.13 -3.74
C SER A 72 1.53 -1.18 -2.67
N GLY A 73 1.12 -0.76 -1.46
CA GLY A 73 0.64 -1.66 -0.42
C GLY A 73 -0.59 -2.47 -0.83
N PHE A 74 -1.59 -1.83 -1.45
CA PHE A 74 -2.77 -2.53 -1.98
C PHE A 74 -2.42 -3.49 -3.09
N PHE A 75 -1.50 -3.11 -3.98
CA PHE A 75 -1.06 -3.96 -5.06
C PHE A 75 -0.35 -5.23 -4.55
N VAL A 76 0.51 -5.08 -3.54
CA VAL A 76 1.13 -6.23 -2.86
C VAL A 76 0.09 -7.13 -2.19
N MET A 77 -0.90 -6.57 -1.48
CA MET A 77 -1.99 -7.38 -0.91
C MET A 77 -2.79 -8.11 -1.99
N ALA A 78 -3.08 -7.46 -3.12
CA ALA A 78 -3.79 -8.07 -4.23
C ALA A 78 -2.98 -9.22 -4.85
N ALA A 79 -1.67 -9.03 -5.05
CA ALA A 79 -0.76 -10.07 -5.52
C ALA A 79 -0.75 -11.28 -4.57
N ILE A 80 -0.59 -11.05 -3.26
CA ILE A 80 -0.62 -12.11 -2.24
C ILE A 80 -1.97 -12.85 -2.27
N SER A 81 -3.08 -12.13 -2.35
CA SER A 81 -4.42 -12.74 -2.39
C SER A 81 -4.63 -13.59 -3.63
N ALA A 82 -4.18 -13.12 -4.80
CA ALA A 82 -4.23 -13.88 -6.05
C ALA A 82 -3.35 -15.14 -5.97
N SER A 83 -2.16 -15.04 -5.40
CA SER A 83 -1.27 -16.18 -5.18
C SER A 83 -1.83 -17.20 -4.19
N MET A 84 -2.42 -16.74 -3.07
CA MET A 84 -3.05 -17.60 -2.08
C MET A 84 -4.15 -18.47 -2.69
N LYS A 85 -4.97 -17.93 -3.61
CA LYS A 85 -5.96 -18.74 -4.33
C LYS A 85 -5.32 -19.90 -5.10
N ASN A 86 -4.21 -19.65 -5.78
CA ASN A 86 -3.54 -20.68 -6.58
C ASN A 86 -2.77 -21.71 -5.74
N PHE A 87 -2.39 -21.37 -4.50
CA PHE A 87 -1.68 -22.28 -3.60
C PHE A 87 -2.61 -23.07 -2.67
N LEU A 88 -3.70 -22.46 -2.19
CA LEU A 88 -4.59 -23.03 -1.17
C LEU A 88 -5.80 -23.76 -1.76
N LEU A 89 -6.30 -23.39 -2.93
CA LEU A 89 -7.35 -24.18 -3.58
C LEU A 89 -6.73 -25.43 -4.22
N LYS A 90 -6.90 -26.57 -3.55
CA LYS A 90 -6.70 -27.88 -4.15
C LYS A 90 -7.96 -28.20 -4.97
N ASN A 91 -7.93 -27.95 -6.28
CA ASN A 91 -9.03 -28.33 -7.16
C ASN A 91 -9.17 -29.86 -7.14
N LYS A 92 -10.26 -30.37 -6.56
CA LYS A 92 -10.58 -31.81 -6.58
C LYS A 92 -10.76 -32.22 -8.05
N GLY A 93 -9.87 -33.10 -8.54
CA GLY A 93 -9.92 -33.64 -9.91
C GLY A 93 -8.85 -33.13 -10.88
N GLU A 94 -7.97 -32.20 -10.49
CA GLU A 94 -6.85 -31.80 -11.36
C GLU A 94 -5.69 -32.83 -11.32
N HIS A 95 -5.19 -33.19 -12.50
CA HIS A 95 -3.97 -33.99 -12.62
C HIS A 95 -2.77 -33.27 -11.97
N PRO A 96 -1.88 -34.00 -11.27
CA PRO A 96 -0.77 -33.40 -10.52
C PRO A 96 0.17 -32.53 -11.39
N ASN A 97 0.28 -32.84 -12.68
CA ASN A 97 1.10 -32.10 -13.64
C ASN A 97 0.51 -30.72 -14.03
N VAL A 98 -0.82 -30.55 -13.91
CA VAL A 98 -1.49 -29.26 -14.17
C VAL A 98 -1.37 -28.35 -12.95
N THR A 99 -1.47 -28.94 -11.75
CA THR A 99 -1.32 -28.22 -10.48
C THR A 99 0.12 -27.73 -10.27
N SER A 100 1.13 -28.53 -10.65
CA SER A 100 2.54 -28.12 -10.59
C SER A 100 2.86 -26.97 -11.56
N LYS A 101 2.39 -27.05 -12.82
CA LYS A 101 2.54 -25.96 -13.80
C LYS A 101 1.88 -24.67 -13.33
N ARG A 102 0.69 -24.72 -12.72
CA ARG A 102 -0.01 -23.54 -12.20
C ARG A 102 0.73 -22.89 -11.04
N LYS A 103 1.29 -23.69 -10.12
CA LYS A 103 2.13 -23.21 -9.01
C LYS A 103 3.42 -22.58 -9.52
N ALA A 104 4.09 -23.21 -10.48
CA ALA A 104 5.29 -22.67 -11.12
C ALA A 104 5.01 -21.34 -11.85
N ALA A 105 3.90 -21.25 -12.59
CA ALA A 105 3.48 -20.01 -13.25
C ALA A 105 3.14 -18.90 -12.24
N THR A 106 2.53 -19.25 -11.09
CA THR A 106 2.23 -18.28 -10.03
C THR A 106 3.51 -17.77 -9.36
N LEU A 107 4.50 -18.64 -9.12
CA LEU A 107 5.82 -18.24 -8.61
C LEU A 107 6.56 -17.34 -9.60
N PHE A 108 6.53 -17.69 -10.88
CA PHE A 108 7.13 -16.87 -11.93
C PHE A 108 6.47 -15.50 -12.00
N GLY A 109 5.13 -15.44 -11.99
CA GLY A 109 4.37 -14.19 -11.96
C GLY A 109 4.67 -13.33 -10.73
N LEU A 110 4.78 -13.93 -9.54
CA LEU A 110 5.20 -13.22 -8.32
C LEU A 110 6.60 -12.63 -8.46
N LEU A 111 7.55 -13.38 -9.02
CA LEU A 111 8.92 -12.90 -9.27
C LEU A 111 8.92 -11.74 -10.26
N THR A 112 8.16 -11.84 -11.36
CA THR A 112 8.08 -10.75 -12.34
C THR A 112 7.47 -9.49 -11.73
N ILE A 113 6.36 -9.64 -11.01
CA ILE A 113 5.68 -8.52 -10.32
C ILE A 113 6.62 -7.88 -9.28
N SER A 114 7.33 -8.70 -8.49
CA SER A 114 8.27 -8.20 -7.49
C SER A 114 9.42 -7.43 -8.12
N PHE A 115 9.90 -7.87 -9.29
CA PHE A 115 10.93 -7.18 -10.04
C PHE A 115 10.43 -5.82 -10.55
N PHE A 116 9.23 -5.77 -11.15
CA PHE A 116 8.62 -4.51 -11.60
C PHE A 116 8.41 -3.53 -10.44
N LEU A 117 7.91 -3.99 -9.29
CA LEU A 117 7.73 -3.15 -8.11
C LEU A 117 9.06 -2.59 -7.57
N LEU A 118 10.13 -3.38 -7.63
CA LEU A 118 11.47 -2.92 -7.26
C LEU A 118 11.96 -1.82 -8.20
N VAL A 119 11.82 -2.02 -9.51
CA VAL A 119 12.20 -1.03 -10.52
C VAL A 119 11.37 0.25 -10.36
N GLU A 120 10.05 0.12 -10.19
CA GLU A 120 9.14 1.25 -9.95
C GLU A 120 9.54 2.03 -8.70
N LYS A 121 9.84 1.35 -7.60
CA LYS A 121 10.29 2.00 -6.36
C LYS A 121 11.62 2.74 -6.52
N ILE A 122 12.60 2.14 -7.21
CA ILE A 122 13.89 2.78 -7.46
C ILE A 122 13.71 4.02 -8.34
N PHE A 123 12.90 3.90 -9.39
CA PHE A 123 12.58 5.00 -10.28
C PHE A 123 11.86 6.14 -9.55
N PHE A 124 10.80 5.82 -8.79
CA PHE A 124 10.05 6.80 -8.02
C PHE A 124 10.92 7.46 -6.95
N PHE A 125 11.81 6.71 -6.29
CA PHE A 125 12.78 7.29 -5.36
C PHE A 125 13.75 8.27 -6.04
N SER A 126 14.25 7.92 -7.22
CA SER A 126 15.15 8.77 -8.00
C SER A 126 14.45 10.07 -8.44
N VAL A 127 13.25 9.96 -9.02
CA VAL A 127 12.41 11.11 -9.38
C VAL A 127 12.11 11.95 -8.16
N ARG A 128 11.76 11.30 -7.04
CA ARG A 128 11.43 12.00 -5.80
C ARG A 128 12.61 12.83 -5.30
N LYS A 129 13.80 12.23 -5.25
CA LYS A 129 15.04 12.91 -4.84
C LYS A 129 15.38 14.07 -5.78
N HIS A 130 15.16 13.89 -7.08
CA HIS A 130 15.38 14.94 -8.08
C HIS A 130 14.43 16.13 -7.87
N VAL A 131 13.14 15.88 -7.69
CA VAL A 131 12.12 16.92 -7.46
C VAL A 131 12.33 17.63 -6.12
N GLU A 132 12.63 16.88 -5.05
CA GLU A 132 12.89 17.45 -3.73
C GLU A 132 14.12 18.37 -3.75
N LYS A 133 15.20 17.96 -4.43
CA LYS A 133 16.45 18.72 -4.52
C LYS A 133 16.36 19.92 -5.46
N ASN A 134 15.77 19.75 -6.64
CA ASN A 134 15.85 20.76 -7.71
C ASN A 134 14.65 21.71 -7.76
N ILE A 135 13.45 21.24 -7.39
CA ILE A 135 12.21 22.02 -7.52
C ILE A 135 11.81 22.57 -6.16
N LEU A 136 11.79 21.71 -5.13
CA LEU A 136 11.31 22.08 -3.79
C LEU A 136 12.42 22.63 -2.88
N LYS A 137 13.68 22.64 -3.36
CA LYS A 137 14.89 23.14 -2.68
C LYS A 137 15.03 22.62 -1.24
N PHE A 138 14.82 21.32 -1.04
CA PHE A 138 15.02 20.61 0.22
C PHE A 138 16.32 19.82 0.26
#